data_AF-M7AVN3-F1
#
_entry.id   AF-M7AVN3-F1
#
_cell.length_a   1.000
_cell.length_b   1.000
_cell.length_c   1.000
_cell.angle_alpha   90.00
_cell.angle_beta   90.00
_cell.angle_gamma   90.00
#
_symmetry.space_group_name_H-M   'P 1'
#
loop_
_entity.id
_entity.type
_entity.pdbx_description
1 polymer ?
#
loop_
_entity_poly.entity_id
_entity_poly.type
_entity_poly.pdbx_seq_one_letter_code
_entity_poly.pdbx_strand_id
1 'polypeptide(L)'
;MAFTELVYSRALSETGSSAPSGMKAAVFLLLALLVPAGHTAAQCLIDNVVDLKMQAAISSIVSATLAKAKLLCQDVLARGALVSCPAGYKPTGCACGMGCGSWDIRTDSTCHCQCAGIDWTAARCCKIGLE
;
A
#
# COMPACT_ATOMS: atom_id res chain seq x y z
N MET A 1 19.51 -11.63 -14.14
CA MET A 1 20.86 -11.70 -14.76
C MET A 1 21.47 -13.10 -14.81
N ALA A 2 20.95 -14.10 -14.06
CA ALA A 2 21.54 -15.46 -14.02
C ALA A 2 21.00 -16.46 -15.07
N PHE A 3 19.82 -16.21 -15.66
CA PHE A 3 19.21 -17.16 -16.61
C PHE A 3 19.78 -17.09 -18.03
N THR A 4 20.33 -15.94 -18.42
CA THR A 4 20.89 -15.72 -19.77
C THR A 4 22.21 -16.47 -19.98
N GLU A 5 23.04 -16.60 -18.94
CA GLU A 5 24.32 -17.32 -18.97
C GLU A 5 24.15 -18.85 -19.16
N LEU A 6 23.06 -19.41 -18.63
CA LEU A 6 22.78 -20.85 -18.68
C LEU A 6 22.38 -21.35 -20.07
N VAL A 7 21.75 -20.50 -20.88
CA VAL A 7 21.38 -20.83 -22.26
C VAL A 7 22.59 -20.71 -23.19
N TYR A 8 23.47 -19.74 -22.96
CA TYR A 8 24.68 -19.56 -23.77
C TYR A 8 25.67 -20.71 -23.59
N SER A 9 25.85 -21.19 -22.35
CA SER A 9 26.81 -22.28 -22.06
C SER A 9 26.40 -23.64 -22.61
N ARG A 10 25.08 -23.92 -22.77
CA ARG A 10 24.62 -25.19 -23.36
C ARG A 10 24.81 -25.24 -24.89
N ALA A 11 24.88 -24.10 -25.56
CA ALA A 11 25.06 -24.05 -27.01
C ALA A 11 26.49 -24.37 -27.47
N LEU A 12 27.49 -24.27 -26.57
CA LEU A 12 28.90 -24.52 -26.90
C LEU A 12 29.33 -25.98 -26.69
N SER A 13 28.48 -26.85 -26.13
CA SER A 13 28.85 -28.24 -25.77
C SER A 13 28.55 -29.28 -26.86
N GLU A 14 27.97 -28.90 -28.00
CA GLU A 14 27.69 -29.83 -29.11
C GLU A 14 28.29 -29.31 -30.43
N THR A 15 29.61 -29.33 -30.56
CA THR A 15 30.29 -29.17 -31.85
C THR A 15 31.22 -30.35 -32.14
N GLY A 16 30.62 -31.53 -32.25
CA GLY A 16 31.21 -32.67 -32.97
C GLY A 16 31.15 -32.44 -34.48
N SER A 17 32.24 -31.95 -35.04
CA SER A 17 32.72 -32.12 -36.43
C SER A 17 31.67 -32.49 -37.51
N SER A 18 31.15 -31.50 -38.23
CA SER A 18 31.01 -31.54 -39.70
C SER A 18 30.60 -30.16 -40.22
N ALA A 19 31.25 -29.69 -41.29
CA ALA A 19 31.04 -28.36 -41.86
C ALA A 19 29.58 -28.16 -42.34
N PRO A 20 28.83 -27.15 -41.86
CA PRO A 20 27.51 -26.86 -42.40
C PRO A 20 27.62 -25.90 -43.59
N SER A 21 26.88 -26.21 -44.65
CA SER A 21 26.65 -25.33 -45.80
C SER A 21 26.23 -23.92 -45.32
N GLY A 22 26.83 -22.88 -45.89
CA GLY A 22 26.72 -21.48 -45.44
C GLY A 22 25.30 -20.90 -45.33
N MET A 23 24.29 -21.59 -45.87
CA MET A 23 22.88 -21.23 -45.73
C MET A 23 22.34 -21.46 -44.31
N LYS A 24 22.84 -22.46 -43.56
CA LYS A 24 22.38 -22.75 -42.20
C LYS A 24 22.89 -21.74 -41.17
N ALA A 25 24.16 -21.35 -41.28
CA ALA A 25 24.79 -20.37 -40.37
C ALA A 25 24.15 -18.98 -40.49
N ALA A 26 23.81 -18.54 -41.70
CA ALA A 26 23.13 -17.27 -41.94
C ALA A 26 21.71 -17.24 -41.33
N VAL A 27 20.97 -18.36 -41.42
CA VAL A 27 19.63 -18.50 -40.84
C VAL A 27 19.68 -18.47 -39.30
N PHE A 28 20.66 -19.14 -38.68
CA PHE A 28 20.84 -19.07 -37.22
C PHE A 28 21.20 -17.66 -36.73
N LEU A 29 22.03 -16.93 -37.47
CA LEU A 29 22.37 -15.54 -37.15
C LEU A 29 21.17 -14.59 -37.30
N LEU A 30 20.34 -14.79 -38.33
CA LEU A 30 19.09 -14.05 -38.53
C LEU A 30 18.10 -14.30 -37.39
N LEU A 31 17.93 -15.55 -36.96
CA LEU A 31 17.08 -15.88 -35.81
C LEU A 31 17.60 -15.23 -34.51
N ALA A 32 18.91 -15.26 -34.26
CA ALA A 32 19.50 -14.68 -33.06
C ALA A 32 19.33 -13.14 -32.97
N LEU A 33 19.28 -12.45 -34.11
CA LEU A 33 19.08 -11.00 -34.18
C LEU A 33 17.61 -10.56 -34.11
N LEU A 34 16.65 -11.40 -34.52
CA LEU A 34 15.22 -11.09 -34.50
C LEU A 34 14.54 -11.37 -33.16
N VAL A 35 15.08 -12.30 -32.36
CA VAL A 35 14.53 -12.68 -31.04
C VAL A 35 14.57 -11.54 -29.99
N PRO A 36 15.64 -10.72 -29.87
CA PRO A 36 15.72 -9.65 -28.87
C PRO A 36 14.73 -8.50 -29.10
N ALA A 37 14.40 -8.19 -30.37
CA ALA A 37 13.50 -7.09 -30.71
C ALA A 37 12.02 -7.39 -30.42
N GLY A 38 11.62 -8.67 -30.49
CA GLY A 38 10.26 -9.09 -30.16
C GLY A 38 10.00 -9.21 -28.65
N HIS A 39 11.05 -9.48 -27.86
CA HIS A 39 10.91 -9.70 -26.40
C HIS A 39 10.58 -8.42 -25.65
N THR A 40 11.16 -7.28 -26.00
CA THR A 40 10.93 -6.00 -25.28
C THR A 40 9.52 -5.45 -25.51
N ALA A 41 8.99 -5.56 -26.74
CA ALA A 41 7.64 -5.12 -27.06
C ALA A 41 6.56 -6.04 -26.44
N ALA A 42 6.80 -7.35 -26.41
CA ALA A 42 5.90 -8.31 -25.76
C ALA A 42 5.89 -8.17 -24.23
N GLN A 43 7.05 -7.88 -23.61
CA GLN A 43 7.16 -7.62 -22.18
C GLN A 43 6.32 -6.40 -21.77
N CYS A 44 6.41 -5.27 -22.48
CA CYS A 44 5.57 -4.11 -22.17
C CYS A 44 4.06 -4.35 -22.37
N LEU A 45 3.66 -5.16 -23.37
CA LEU A 45 2.26 -5.51 -23.57
C LEU A 45 1.72 -6.39 -22.43
N ILE A 46 2.52 -7.35 -21.96
CA ILE A 46 2.14 -8.23 -20.86
C ILE A 46 2.08 -7.42 -19.54
N ASP A 47 3.07 -6.57 -19.29
CA ASP A 47 3.10 -5.71 -18.10
C ASP A 47 1.89 -4.76 -18.05
N ASN A 48 1.54 -4.13 -19.19
CA ASN A 48 0.35 -3.27 -19.28
C ASN A 48 -0.96 -4.01 -18.97
N VAL A 49 -1.11 -5.25 -19.44
CA VAL A 49 -2.32 -6.06 -19.17
C VAL A 49 -2.38 -6.50 -17.70
N VAL A 50 -1.23 -6.86 -17.12
CA VAL A 50 -1.13 -7.21 -15.70
C VAL A 50 -1.45 -6.00 -14.83
N ASP A 51 -0.89 -4.83 -15.13
CA ASP A 51 -1.13 -3.60 -14.39
C ASP A 51 -2.60 -3.19 -14.42
N LEU A 52 -3.26 -3.26 -15.59
CA LEU A 52 -4.69 -2.98 -15.71
C LEU A 52 -5.53 -3.93 -14.85
N LYS A 53 -5.21 -5.22 -14.85
CA LYS A 53 -5.93 -6.21 -14.04
C LYS A 53 -5.69 -6.02 -12.55
N MET A 54 -4.46 -5.69 -12.16
CA MET A 54 -4.09 -5.36 -10.78
C MET A 54 -4.81 -4.10 -10.30
N GLN A 55 -4.84 -3.05 -11.11
CA GLN A 55 -5.54 -1.82 -10.80
C GLN A 55 -7.04 -2.05 -10.62
N ALA A 56 -7.65 -2.86 -11.49
CA ALA A 56 -9.07 -3.23 -11.36
C ALA A 56 -9.35 -4.01 -10.08
N ALA A 57 -8.48 -4.99 -9.74
CA ALA A 57 -8.60 -5.75 -8.51
C ALA A 57 -8.42 -4.88 -7.26
N ILE A 58 -7.40 -4.00 -7.23
CA ILE A 58 -7.15 -3.07 -6.14
C ILE A 58 -8.35 -2.12 -5.97
N SER A 59 -8.84 -1.54 -7.06
CA SER A 59 -10.00 -0.64 -7.03
C SER A 59 -11.23 -1.33 -6.43
N SER A 60 -11.49 -2.57 -6.85
CA SER A 60 -12.60 -3.38 -6.31
C SER A 60 -12.42 -3.66 -4.81
N ILE A 61 -11.22 -4.07 -4.38
CA ILE A 61 -10.91 -4.36 -2.97
C ILE A 61 -11.02 -3.10 -2.11
N VAL A 62 -10.46 -1.98 -2.57
CA VAL A 62 -10.51 -0.69 -1.86
C VAL A 62 -11.95 -0.23 -1.71
N SER A 63 -12.75 -0.29 -2.78
CA SER A 63 -14.17 0.05 -2.73
C SER A 63 -14.93 -0.82 -1.73
N ALA A 64 -14.75 -2.14 -1.79
CA ALA A 64 -15.41 -3.07 -0.86
C ALA A 64 -14.96 -2.88 0.60
N THR A 65 -13.70 -2.53 0.82
CA THR A 65 -13.14 -2.27 2.16
C THR A 65 -13.64 -0.94 2.71
N LEU A 66 -13.64 0.12 1.89
CA LEU A 66 -14.13 1.43 2.27
C LEU A 66 -15.63 1.40 2.56
N ALA A 67 -16.41 0.61 1.82
CA ALA A 67 -17.83 0.41 2.08
C ALA A 67 -18.11 -0.24 3.45
N LYS A 68 -17.14 -0.94 4.03
CA LYS A 68 -17.22 -1.53 5.38
C LYS A 68 -16.53 -0.68 6.45
N ALA A 69 -15.77 0.34 6.04
CA ALA A 69 -15.10 1.23 6.97
C ALA A 69 -16.13 2.10 7.70
N LYS A 70 -16.02 2.16 9.02
CA LYS A 70 -16.86 2.98 9.88
C LYS A 70 -16.01 3.81 10.82
N LEU A 71 -16.60 4.92 11.28
CA LEU A 71 -16.04 5.69 12.37
C LEU A 71 -16.46 5.05 13.70
N LEU A 72 -15.51 4.35 14.32
CA LEU A 72 -15.70 3.74 15.63
C LEU A 72 -15.39 4.78 16.70
N CYS A 73 -16.40 5.16 17.48
CA CYS A 73 -16.27 6.19 18.50
C CYS A 73 -16.64 5.67 19.89
N GLN A 74 -15.95 6.20 20.90
CA GLN A 74 -16.22 5.96 22.31
C GLN A 74 -16.00 7.25 23.10
N ASP A 75 -16.66 7.35 24.24
CA ASP A 75 -16.45 8.45 25.18
C ASP A 75 -15.49 8.01 26.27
N VAL A 76 -14.51 8.86 26.57
CA VAL A 76 -13.58 8.64 27.67
C VAL A 76 -13.75 9.79 28.65
N LEU A 77 -14.03 9.46 29.91
CA LEU A 77 -14.28 10.42 30.96
C LEU A 77 -13.24 10.26 32.08
N ALA A 78 -12.75 11.39 32.60
CA ALA A 78 -11.87 11.43 33.75
C ALA A 78 -12.21 12.63 34.66
N ARG A 79 -11.81 12.53 35.93
CA ARG A 79 -11.90 13.66 36.86
C ARG A 79 -10.83 14.70 36.55
N GLY A 80 -11.16 15.96 36.82
CA GLY A 80 -10.29 17.10 36.58
C GLY A 80 -10.31 17.58 35.12
N ALA A 81 -9.34 18.43 34.78
CA ALA A 81 -9.31 19.20 33.54
C ALA A 81 -8.73 18.46 32.32
N LEU A 82 -8.30 17.21 32.46
CA LEU A 82 -7.59 16.47 31.42
C LEU A 82 -8.16 15.07 31.25
N VAL A 83 -8.32 14.65 29.99
CA VAL A 83 -8.58 13.26 29.64
C VAL A 83 -7.94 12.92 28.30
N SER A 84 -7.35 11.74 28.19
CA SER A 84 -6.67 11.30 26.96
C SER A 84 -7.41 10.16 26.30
N CYS A 85 -7.54 10.24 24.97
CA CYS A 85 -8.02 9.11 24.19
C CYS A 85 -7.02 7.94 24.24
N PRO A 86 -7.51 6.69 24.20
CA PRO A 86 -6.64 5.53 24.12
C PRO A 86 -5.87 5.49 22.81
N ALA A 87 -4.78 4.71 22.80
CA ALA A 87 -3.94 4.56 21.62
C ALA A 87 -4.76 4.16 20.38
N GLY A 88 -4.46 4.80 19.26
CA GLY A 88 -5.15 4.58 17.98
C GLY A 88 -6.48 5.32 17.83
N TYR A 89 -6.97 6.02 18.86
CA TYR A 89 -8.11 6.93 18.76
C TYR A 89 -7.65 8.38 18.78
N LYS A 90 -8.41 9.24 18.11
CA LYS A 90 -8.22 10.69 18.10
C LYS A 90 -9.44 11.39 18.70
N PRO A 91 -9.25 12.42 19.54
CA PRO A 91 -10.36 13.23 20.03
C PRO A 91 -10.98 14.01 18.86
N THR A 92 -12.29 13.84 18.65
CA THR A 92 -13.07 14.63 17.70
C THR A 92 -13.80 15.80 18.37
N GLY A 93 -13.84 15.80 19.71
CA GLY A 93 -14.42 16.86 20.52
C GLY A 93 -14.27 16.57 22.00
N CYS A 94 -14.39 17.62 22.81
CA CYS A 94 -14.32 17.55 24.26
C CYS A 94 -15.61 18.10 24.88
N ALA A 95 -15.92 17.63 26.08
CA ALA A 95 -16.94 18.20 26.95
C ALA A 95 -16.34 18.39 28.34
N CYS A 96 -16.71 19.49 28.99
CA CYS A 96 -16.23 19.84 30.31
C CYS A 96 -17.39 19.93 31.28
N GLY A 97 -17.14 19.57 32.53
CA GLY A 97 -18.06 19.85 33.60
C GLY A 97 -18.12 21.34 33.96
N MET A 98 -18.92 21.65 34.98
CA MET A 98 -19.20 23.03 35.41
C MET A 98 -19.72 23.99 34.31
N GLY A 99 -20.28 23.45 33.22
CA GLY A 99 -20.77 24.24 32.09
C GLY A 99 -19.66 24.93 31.29
N CYS A 100 -18.40 24.50 31.43
CA CYS A 100 -17.27 25.08 30.72
C CYS A 100 -17.33 24.72 29.23
N GLY A 101 -17.39 25.75 28.36
CA GLY A 101 -17.32 25.58 26.91
C GLY A 101 -15.91 25.72 26.33
N SER A 102 -14.94 26.16 27.14
CA SER A 102 -13.57 26.44 26.69
C SER A 102 -12.67 25.22 26.87
N TRP A 103 -12.28 24.60 25.76
CA TRP A 103 -11.39 23.45 25.75
C TRP A 103 -10.44 23.48 24.53
N ASP A 104 -9.33 22.77 24.66
CA ASP A 104 -8.37 22.51 23.59
C ASP A 104 -7.96 21.03 23.55
N ILE A 105 -7.41 20.61 22.41
CA ILE A 105 -6.76 19.30 22.28
C ILE A 105 -5.25 19.51 22.35
N ARG A 106 -4.61 18.90 23.35
CA ARG A 106 -3.16 18.86 23.53
C ARG A 106 -2.59 17.58 22.95
N THR A 107 -1.38 17.71 22.39
CA THR A 107 -0.55 16.60 21.90
C THR A 107 -1.31 15.59 21.01
N ASP A 108 -2.30 16.09 20.25
CA ASP A 108 -3.21 15.34 19.37
C ASP A 108 -4.02 14.20 20.01
N SER A 109 -4.07 14.09 21.34
CA SER A 109 -4.72 12.96 22.01
C SER A 109 -5.49 13.33 23.27
N THR A 110 -5.24 14.51 23.83
CA THR A 110 -5.67 14.85 25.19
C THR A 110 -6.57 16.06 25.17
N CYS A 111 -7.82 15.90 25.58
CA CYS A 111 -8.72 17.01 25.83
C CYS A 111 -8.30 17.74 27.12
N HIS A 112 -8.27 19.07 27.04
CA HIS A 112 -7.97 19.96 28.16
C HIS A 112 -9.07 21.01 28.31
N CYS A 113 -9.74 21.01 29.46
CA CYS A 113 -10.72 22.03 29.82
C CYS A 113 -10.05 23.21 30.51
N GLN A 114 -10.26 24.41 30.01
CA GLN A 114 -9.47 25.59 30.38
C GLN A 114 -10.06 26.39 31.55
N CYS A 115 -11.33 26.19 31.90
CA CYS A 115 -11.95 26.94 32.99
C CYS A 115 -11.37 26.53 34.35
N ALA A 116 -11.52 27.39 35.35
CA ALA A 116 -11.16 27.06 36.73
C ALA A 116 -12.18 26.10 37.36
N GLY A 117 -11.73 25.22 38.26
CA GLY A 117 -12.61 24.39 39.07
C GLY A 117 -13.29 23.24 38.32
N ILE A 118 -12.71 22.75 37.22
CA ILE A 118 -13.25 21.61 36.46
C ILE A 118 -13.30 20.35 37.34
N ASP A 119 -14.50 19.81 37.50
CA ASP A 119 -14.81 18.56 38.20
C ASP A 119 -14.53 17.33 37.31
N TRP A 120 -14.91 17.39 36.03
CA TRP A 120 -14.65 16.33 35.05
C TRP A 120 -14.43 16.85 33.63
N THR A 121 -13.75 16.02 32.84
CA THR A 121 -13.56 16.21 31.39
C THR A 121 -13.91 14.91 30.66
N ALA A 122 -14.59 15.03 29.52
CA ALA A 122 -14.85 13.95 28.60
C ALA A 122 -14.27 14.24 27.22
N ALA A 123 -13.78 13.20 26.54
CA ALA A 123 -13.34 13.25 25.15
C ALA A 123 -14.18 12.28 24.32
N ARG A 124 -14.69 12.76 23.17
CA ARG A 124 -15.22 11.90 22.12
C ARG A 124 -14.05 11.38 21.30
N CYS A 125 -13.71 10.12 21.47
CA CYS A 125 -12.55 9.49 20.86
C CYS A 125 -13.00 8.61 19.68
N CYS A 126 -12.53 8.89 18.47
CA CYS A 126 -12.89 8.13 17.28
C CYS A 126 -11.68 7.57 16.53
N LYS A 127 -11.89 6.49 15.79
CA LYS A 127 -10.94 5.94 14.81
C LYS A 127 -11.69 5.40 13.60
N ILE A 128 -11.01 5.26 12.47
CA ILE A 128 -11.53 4.48 11.35
C ILE A 128 -11.26 3.01 11.65
N GLY A 129 -12.28 2.17 11.56
CA GLY A 129 -12.17 0.72 11.71
C GLY A 129 -13.07 -0.01 10.74
N LEU A 130 -12.82 -1.31 10.57
CA LEU A 130 -13.73 -2.21 9.88
C LEU A 130 -14.66 -2.84 10.92
N GLU A 131 -15.95 -2.94 10.58
CA GLU A 131 -16.88 -3.81 11.32
C GLU A 131 -16.71 -5.28 10.93
#